data_AF-A0A2S4J9T1-F1
#
_entry.id   AF-A0A2S4J9T1-F1
#
_cell.length_a   1.000
_cell.length_b   1.000
_cell.length_c   1.000
_cell.angle_alpha   90.00
_cell.angle_beta   90.00
_cell.angle_gamma   90.00
#
_symmetry.space_group_name_H-M   'P 1'
#
loop_
_entity.id
_entity.type
_entity.pdbx_description
1 polymer ?
#
loop_
_entity_poly.entity_id
_entity_poly.type
_entity_poly.pdbx_seq_one_letter_code
_entity_poly.pdbx_strand_id
1 'polypeptide(L)'
;MYKMIAAFSFLAIASATMTGCNDKEGSQGSAATTKTNYYSSDKCNIDSIAGQISAGTGASIYVPRGVAVFNGWAIDTANQDAPKEMRLRLTGYKGTPTVFKAPAIVDRIDLVKTYNNEKLLKSGFSFTADLSSMEPGGYSVAIEIPGANSSLLCQGKVLLVIE
;
A
#
# COMPACT_ATOMS: atom_id res chain seq x y z
N MET A 1 14.74 44.40 58.32
CA MET A 1 15.10 43.93 56.96
C MET A 1 16.46 43.28 57.06
N TYR A 2 16.50 41.95 57.16
CA TYR A 2 17.73 41.18 57.40
C TYR A 2 17.86 40.06 56.35
N LYS A 3 18.94 40.20 55.57
CA LYS A 3 19.90 39.21 55.05
C LYS A 3 19.45 37.88 54.44
N MET A 4 19.95 37.68 53.22
CA MET A 4 20.04 36.44 52.45
C MET A 4 20.60 35.25 53.24
N ILE A 5 20.15 34.04 52.89
CA ILE A 5 20.97 32.84 52.60
C ILE A 5 20.17 31.98 51.61
N ALA A 6 20.78 31.68 50.47
CA ALA A 6 20.32 30.66 49.53
C ALA A 6 20.80 29.29 50.02
N ALA A 7 19.93 28.28 49.94
CA ALA A 7 20.32 26.87 50.00
C ALA A 7 19.50 26.12 48.95
N PHE A 8 20.16 25.76 47.86
CA PHE A 8 19.66 24.86 46.82
C PHE A 8 19.74 23.42 47.34
N SER A 9 18.59 22.80 47.57
CA SER A 9 18.50 21.37 47.87
C SER A 9 18.21 20.61 46.58
N PHE A 10 19.20 19.86 46.14
CA PHE A 10 19.16 18.86 45.07
C PHE A 10 18.42 17.56 45.51
N LEU A 11 18.15 16.70 44.51
CA LEU A 11 17.67 15.29 44.52
C LEU A 11 16.15 15.07 44.44
N ALA A 12 15.60 14.17 43.59
CA ALA A 12 16.20 13.18 42.69
C ALA A 12 15.25 12.86 41.52
N ILE A 13 15.83 12.66 40.34
CA ILE A 13 15.16 12.14 39.14
C ILE A 13 15.12 10.62 39.26
N ALA A 14 13.93 10.04 39.34
CA ALA A 14 13.76 8.59 39.20
C ALA A 14 13.62 8.26 37.70
N SER A 15 14.73 7.89 37.07
CA SER A 15 14.74 7.28 35.74
C SER A 15 14.39 5.79 35.87
N ALA A 16 13.20 5.41 35.43
CA ALA A 16 12.85 4.01 35.20
C ALA A 16 13.39 3.58 33.83
N THR A 17 14.50 2.85 33.81
CA THR A 17 14.97 2.12 32.63
C THR A 17 14.24 0.78 32.56
N MET A 18 13.14 0.71 31.80
CA MET A 18 12.52 -0.56 31.47
C MET A 18 13.35 -1.28 30.40
N THR A 19 14.19 -2.21 30.88
CA THR A 19 14.51 -3.52 30.29
C THR A 19 14.69 -3.57 28.77
N GLY A 20 15.97 -3.48 28.35
CA GLY A 20 16.41 -4.01 27.07
C GLY A 20 16.16 -5.51 27.01
N CYS A 21 15.44 -5.96 25.98
CA CYS A 21 15.38 -7.37 25.64
C CYS A 21 16.76 -7.80 25.13
N ASN A 22 17.35 -8.75 25.84
CA ASN A 22 18.55 -9.49 25.43
C ASN A 22 18.30 -10.16 24.07
N ASP A 23 19.02 -9.76 23.04
CA ASP A 23 19.18 -10.57 21.84
C ASP A 23 20.08 -11.76 22.17
N LYS A 24 19.47 -12.95 22.25
CA LYS A 24 20.23 -14.20 22.25
C LYS A 24 20.65 -14.52 20.82
N GLU A 25 21.94 -14.39 20.58
CA GLU A 25 22.66 -14.95 19.45
C GLU A 25 22.55 -16.50 19.47
N GLY A 26 22.22 -17.09 18.33
CA GLY A 26 22.39 -18.52 18.07
C GLY A 26 21.13 -19.28 17.65
N SER A 27 20.82 -19.28 16.35
CA SER A 27 20.36 -20.49 15.65
C SER A 27 20.54 -20.31 14.14
N GLN A 28 21.49 -21.04 13.57
CA GLN A 28 21.58 -21.26 12.13
C GLN A 28 20.32 -22.00 11.64
N GLY A 29 19.87 -21.65 10.43
CA GLY A 29 19.00 -22.50 9.63
C GLY A 29 17.53 -22.09 9.56
N SER A 30 17.22 -21.02 8.84
CA SER A 30 15.97 -20.92 8.07
C SER A 30 16.21 -19.92 6.96
N ALA A 31 15.94 -20.31 5.71
CA ALA A 31 16.00 -19.40 4.57
C ALA A 31 15.16 -18.18 4.92
N ALA A 32 15.82 -17.03 5.09
CA ALA A 32 15.15 -15.79 5.41
C ALA A 32 14.13 -15.54 4.31
N THR A 33 12.84 -15.71 4.62
CA THR A 33 11.75 -15.10 3.86
C THR A 33 12.11 -13.64 3.81
N THR A 34 12.65 -13.20 2.67
CA THR A 34 13.17 -11.85 2.50
C THR A 34 11.99 -10.93 2.70
N LYS A 35 11.93 -10.28 3.86
CA LYS A 35 10.81 -9.42 4.23
C LYS A 35 10.81 -8.27 3.24
N THR A 36 9.90 -8.31 2.26
CA THR A 36 9.76 -7.23 1.29
C THR A 36 9.37 -5.97 2.04
N ASN A 37 10.18 -4.93 1.93
CA ASN A 37 9.84 -3.62 2.47
C ASN A 37 8.79 -2.98 1.56
N TYR A 38 7.70 -2.49 2.15
CA TYR A 38 6.65 -1.78 1.43
C TYR A 38 6.72 -0.30 1.77
N TYR A 39 6.74 0.55 0.75
CA TYR A 39 6.65 2.00 0.90
C TYR A 39 5.31 2.48 0.36
N SER A 40 4.64 3.36 1.08
CA SER A 40 3.36 3.93 0.62
C SER A 40 3.60 4.87 -0.57
N SER A 41 2.68 4.85 -1.54
CA SER A 41 2.59 5.84 -2.60
C SER A 41 1.15 6.37 -2.68
N ASP A 42 1.01 7.64 -3.06
CA ASP A 42 -0.28 8.29 -3.30
C ASP A 42 -0.54 8.56 -4.80
N LYS A 43 0.41 8.16 -5.67
CA LYS A 43 0.33 8.39 -7.12
C LYS A 43 -0.31 7.21 -7.85
N CYS A 44 -1.56 6.95 -7.51
CA CYS A 44 -2.43 6.04 -8.24
C CYS A 44 -3.89 6.42 -8.09
N ASN A 45 -4.75 5.79 -8.91
CA ASN A 45 -6.18 5.77 -8.71
C ASN A 45 -6.79 4.45 -9.19
N ILE A 46 -7.90 4.06 -8.58
CA ILE A 46 -8.83 3.08 -9.16
C ILE A 46 -9.91 3.89 -9.86
N ASP A 47 -10.02 3.77 -11.18
CA ASP A 47 -11.00 4.52 -11.96
C ASP A 47 -12.36 3.80 -11.95
N SER A 48 -12.36 2.47 -12.05
CA SER A 48 -13.58 1.66 -11.97
C SER A 48 -13.32 0.23 -11.52
N ILE A 49 -14.36 -0.41 -10.97
CA ILE A 49 -14.41 -1.84 -10.67
C ILE A 49 -15.71 -2.40 -11.23
N ALA A 50 -15.63 -3.48 -12.01
CA ALA A 50 -16.79 -4.11 -12.67
C ALA A 50 -17.68 -3.10 -13.43
N GLY A 51 -17.06 -2.10 -14.08
CA GLY A 51 -17.75 -1.04 -14.82
C GLY A 51 -18.36 0.07 -13.94
N GLN A 52 -18.37 -0.09 -12.62
CA GLN A 52 -18.82 0.94 -11.69
C GLN A 52 -17.68 1.93 -11.43
N ILE A 53 -17.95 3.23 -11.62
CA ILE A 53 -16.98 4.30 -11.41
C ILE A 53 -16.65 4.41 -9.92
N SER A 54 -15.36 4.46 -9.59
CA SER A 54 -14.94 4.76 -8.23
C SER A 54 -15.02 6.27 -8.00
N ALA A 55 -15.89 6.69 -7.08
CA ALA A 55 -15.97 8.09 -6.65
C ALA A 55 -14.77 8.52 -5.77
N GLY A 56 -13.76 7.68 -5.62
CA GLY A 56 -12.63 7.90 -4.72
C GLY A 56 -13.00 7.65 -3.26
N THR A 57 -12.38 8.42 -2.35
CA THR A 57 -12.37 8.19 -0.90
C THR A 57 -13.73 7.84 -0.31
N GLY A 58 -13.82 6.66 0.31
CA GLY A 58 -15.00 6.21 1.04
C GLY A 58 -16.08 5.55 0.19
N ALA A 59 -15.89 5.48 -1.13
CA ALA A 59 -16.78 4.71 -1.99
C ALA A 59 -16.68 3.21 -1.70
N SER A 60 -17.83 2.54 -1.68
CA SER A 60 -17.92 1.08 -1.68
C SER A 60 -18.48 0.62 -3.01
N ILE A 61 -17.84 -0.36 -3.64
CA ILE A 61 -18.32 -0.98 -4.88
C ILE A 61 -18.68 -2.42 -4.57
N TYR A 62 -19.93 -2.78 -4.82
CA TYR A 62 -20.47 -4.11 -4.60
C TYR A 62 -20.40 -4.91 -5.90
N VAL A 63 -19.83 -6.11 -5.83
CA VAL A 63 -19.72 -7.02 -6.96
C VAL A 63 -20.15 -8.42 -6.52
N PRO A 64 -20.82 -9.19 -7.39
CA PRO A 64 -21.02 -10.61 -7.13
C PRO A 64 -19.67 -11.32 -7.17
N ARG A 65 -19.58 -12.49 -6.53
CA ARG A 65 -18.52 -13.45 -6.85
C ARG A 65 -18.52 -13.78 -8.36
N GLY A 66 -17.32 -13.88 -8.93
CA GLY A 66 -17.12 -14.07 -10.36
C GLY A 66 -15.98 -13.22 -10.89
N VAL A 67 -15.98 -12.96 -12.19
CA VAL A 67 -14.95 -12.14 -12.83
C VAL A 67 -15.28 -10.66 -12.72
N ALA A 68 -14.34 -9.87 -12.21
CA ALA A 68 -14.42 -8.41 -12.15
C ALA A 68 -13.20 -7.76 -12.82
N VAL A 69 -13.45 -6.67 -13.55
CA VAL A 69 -12.39 -5.86 -14.18
C VAL A 69 -12.10 -4.64 -13.32
N PHE A 70 -10.83 -4.39 -13.03
CA PHE A 70 -10.34 -3.24 -12.28
C PHE A 70 -9.52 -2.35 -13.20
N ASN A 71 -9.96 -1.12 -13.41
CA ASN A 71 -9.26 -0.15 -14.24
C ASN A 71 -8.70 0.97 -13.39
N GLY A 72 -7.56 1.53 -13.80
CA GLY A 72 -6.94 2.62 -13.08
C GLY A 72 -5.60 3.01 -13.65
N TRP A 73 -4.83 3.69 -12.83
CA TRP A 73 -3.45 4.08 -13.15
C TRP A 73 -2.59 4.08 -11.90
N ALA A 74 -1.28 3.89 -12.08
CA ALA A 74 -0.29 4.05 -11.03
C ALA A 74 1.03 4.56 -11.61
N ILE A 75 1.79 5.32 -10.83
CA ILE A 75 3.12 5.81 -11.20
C ILE A 75 4.16 5.13 -10.32
N ASP A 76 5.25 4.66 -10.93
CA ASP A 76 6.43 4.27 -10.18
C ASP A 76 7.15 5.54 -9.71
N THR A 77 6.83 5.97 -8.50
CA THR A 77 7.37 7.20 -7.92
C THR A 77 8.86 7.11 -7.60
N ALA A 78 9.43 5.90 -7.51
CA ALA A 78 10.86 5.74 -7.30
C ALA A 78 11.66 6.10 -8.56
N ASN A 79 11.11 5.78 -9.73
CA ASN A 79 11.76 6.02 -11.03
C ASN A 79 11.16 7.19 -11.83
N GLN A 80 10.02 7.74 -11.38
CA GLN A 80 9.24 8.76 -12.10
C GLN A 80 8.86 8.30 -13.52
N ASP A 81 8.38 7.06 -13.60
CA ASP A 81 8.10 6.33 -14.85
C ASP A 81 6.78 5.55 -14.74
N ALA A 82 6.29 5.03 -15.86
CA ALA A 82 5.26 4.00 -15.86
C ALA A 82 5.79 2.72 -15.16
N PRO A 83 4.97 2.07 -14.33
CA PRO A 83 5.38 0.81 -13.70
C PRO A 83 5.72 -0.27 -14.73
N LYS A 84 6.87 -0.93 -14.56
CA LYS A 84 7.26 -2.09 -15.39
C LYS A 84 6.45 -3.34 -15.06
N GLU A 85 6.04 -3.46 -13.81
CA GLU A 85 5.16 -4.51 -13.29
C GLU A 85 4.14 -3.86 -12.35
N MET A 86 2.91 -4.37 -12.36
CA MET A 86 1.88 -4.01 -11.40
C MET A 86 1.18 -5.27 -10.89
N ARG A 87 0.76 -5.23 -9.63
CA ARG A 87 -0.04 -6.26 -9.00
C ARG A 87 -1.24 -5.65 -8.29
N LEU A 88 -2.42 -6.17 -8.57
CA LEU A 88 -3.62 -5.86 -7.79
C LEU A 88 -3.61 -6.73 -6.53
N ARG A 89 -3.73 -6.10 -5.37
CA ARG A 89 -3.83 -6.76 -4.07
C ARG A 89 -5.21 -6.50 -3.47
N LEU A 90 -5.93 -7.58 -3.19
CA LEU A 90 -7.20 -7.54 -2.47
C LEU A 90 -7.00 -8.12 -1.08
N THR A 91 -7.15 -7.31 -0.03
CA THR A 91 -6.94 -7.75 1.36
C THR A 91 -8.24 -7.70 2.14
N GLY A 92 -8.77 -8.88 2.49
CA GLY A 92 -9.94 -9.00 3.36
C GLY A 92 -9.55 -9.14 4.83
N TYR A 93 -10.53 -9.47 5.68
CA TYR A 93 -10.35 -9.56 7.14
C TYR A 93 -9.27 -10.56 7.61
N LYS A 94 -8.95 -11.57 6.80
CA LYS A 94 -7.88 -12.55 7.09
C LYS A 94 -6.47 -11.93 7.00
N GLY A 95 -6.33 -10.73 6.45
CA GLY A 95 -5.09 -9.96 6.40
C GLY A 95 -4.06 -10.42 5.34
N THR A 96 -4.17 -11.65 4.82
CA THR A 96 -3.36 -12.09 3.68
C THR A 96 -3.98 -11.62 2.36
N PRO A 97 -3.23 -10.90 1.50
CA PRO A 97 -3.76 -10.41 0.24
C PRO A 97 -3.86 -11.52 -0.80
N THR A 98 -4.95 -11.51 -1.56
CA THR A 98 -5.02 -12.19 -2.87
C THR A 98 -4.38 -11.27 -3.92
N VAL A 99 -3.51 -11.83 -4.76
CA VAL A 99 -2.69 -11.05 -5.70
C VAL A 99 -2.99 -11.44 -7.13
N PHE A 100 -3.36 -10.46 -7.96
CA PHE A 100 -3.53 -10.59 -9.39
C PHE A 100 -2.40 -9.86 -10.11
N LYS A 101 -1.92 -10.41 -11.22
CA LYS A 101 -0.74 -9.94 -11.95
C LYS A 101 -1.07 -9.71 -13.42
N ALA A 102 -0.11 -9.17 -14.15
CA ALA A 102 -0.16 -9.02 -15.61
C ALA A 102 -1.44 -8.30 -16.08
N PRO A 103 -1.66 -7.03 -15.67
CA PRO A 103 -2.75 -6.25 -16.24
C PRO A 103 -2.50 -6.01 -17.73
N ALA A 104 -3.57 -5.76 -18.48
CA ALA A 104 -3.42 -5.08 -19.76
C ALA A 104 -2.99 -3.63 -19.49
N ILE A 105 -2.00 -3.16 -20.26
CA ILE A 105 -1.49 -1.78 -20.14
C ILE A 105 -2.35 -0.85 -20.98
N VAL A 106 -2.71 0.30 -20.40
CA VAL A 106 -3.59 1.30 -21.00
C VAL A 106 -2.88 2.65 -21.07
N ASP A 107 -3.06 3.35 -22.18
CA ASP A 107 -2.41 4.65 -22.39
C ASP A 107 -3.11 5.77 -21.61
N ARG A 108 -2.31 6.59 -20.92
CA ARG A 108 -2.75 7.68 -20.05
C ARG A 108 -2.13 9.00 -20.46
N ILE A 109 -2.60 9.52 -21.60
CA ILE A 109 -2.16 10.81 -22.13
C ILE A 109 -2.47 11.98 -21.19
N ASP A 110 -3.51 11.85 -20.37
CA ASP A 110 -3.85 12.80 -19.32
C ASP A 110 -2.73 12.91 -18.28
N LEU A 111 -2.13 11.79 -17.85
CA LEU A 111 -1.01 11.80 -16.91
C LEU A 111 0.24 12.43 -17.53
N VAL A 112 0.52 12.15 -18.81
CA VAL A 112 1.62 12.80 -19.54
C VAL A 112 1.46 14.32 -19.50
N LYS A 113 0.26 14.83 -19.74
CA LYS A 113 -0.04 16.27 -19.72
C LYS A 113 0.02 16.86 -18.32
N THR A 114 -0.60 16.20 -17.33
CA THR A 114 -0.67 16.67 -15.94
C THR A 114 0.71 16.76 -15.29
N TYR A 115 1.58 15.78 -15.57
CA TYR A 115 2.92 15.71 -14.96
C TYR A 115 4.03 16.18 -15.89
N ASN A 116 3.72 16.59 -17.12
CA ASN A 116 4.68 16.96 -18.15
C ASN A 116 5.80 15.90 -18.33
N ASN A 117 5.42 14.63 -18.40
CA ASN A 117 6.35 13.51 -18.45
C ASN A 117 5.82 12.40 -19.38
N GLU A 118 6.43 12.28 -20.57
CA GLU A 118 6.03 11.30 -21.60
C GLU A 118 6.18 9.85 -21.16
N LYS A 119 7.09 9.58 -20.21
CA LYS A 119 7.31 8.23 -19.68
C LYS A 119 6.07 7.65 -18.98
N LEU A 120 5.16 8.51 -18.53
CA LEU A 120 3.92 8.10 -17.86
C LEU A 120 2.81 7.64 -18.82
N LEU A 121 3.06 7.62 -20.13
CA LEU A 121 2.05 7.22 -21.10
C LEU A 121 1.50 5.82 -20.79
N LYS A 122 2.33 4.89 -20.33
CA LYS A 122 1.95 3.49 -20.08
C LYS A 122 1.57 3.20 -18.62
N SER A 123 1.20 4.23 -17.85
CA SER A 123 0.86 4.10 -16.43
C SER A 123 -0.55 3.56 -16.14
N GLY A 124 -1.39 3.39 -17.17
CA GLY A 124 -2.74 2.83 -17.01
C GLY A 124 -2.75 1.32 -16.97
N PHE A 125 -3.72 0.75 -16.26
CA PHE A 125 -3.90 -0.69 -16.15
C PHE A 125 -5.36 -1.12 -16.29
N SER A 126 -5.54 -2.37 -16.70
CA SER A 126 -6.79 -3.13 -16.60
C SER A 126 -6.50 -4.55 -16.11
N PHE A 127 -6.88 -4.86 -14.87
CA PHE A 127 -6.79 -6.21 -14.32
C PHE A 127 -8.12 -6.94 -14.52
N THR A 128 -8.05 -8.19 -14.96
CA THR A 128 -9.18 -9.13 -14.87
C THR A 128 -8.92 -10.05 -13.69
N ALA A 129 -9.81 -10.03 -12.70
CA ALA A 129 -9.69 -10.81 -11.48
C ALA A 129 -10.86 -11.78 -11.35
N ASP A 130 -10.55 -13.06 -11.13
CA ASP A 130 -11.54 -14.07 -10.75
C ASP A 130 -11.69 -14.07 -9.23
N LEU A 131 -12.86 -13.64 -8.77
CA LEU A 131 -13.23 -13.52 -7.36
C LEU A 131 -14.06 -14.72 -6.88
N SER A 132 -14.28 -15.74 -7.72
CA SER A 132 -15.21 -16.85 -7.43
C SER A 132 -14.84 -17.63 -6.17
N SER A 133 -13.54 -17.75 -5.88
CA SER A 133 -13.02 -18.43 -4.69
C SER A 133 -12.85 -17.52 -3.48
N MET A 134 -13.19 -16.23 -3.60
CA MET A 134 -13.06 -15.27 -2.51
C MET A 134 -14.33 -15.29 -1.65
N GLU A 135 -14.14 -15.17 -0.34
CA GLU A 135 -15.26 -15.10 0.61
C GLU A 135 -16.01 -13.77 0.44
N PRO A 136 -17.34 -13.75 0.63
CA PRO A 136 -18.08 -12.50 0.71
C PRO A 136 -17.53 -11.57 1.81
N GLY A 137 -17.62 -10.27 1.58
CA GLY A 137 -17.19 -9.24 2.53
C GLY A 137 -16.35 -8.12 1.93
N GLY A 138 -15.85 -7.26 2.80
CA GLY A 138 -15.06 -6.08 2.43
C GLY A 138 -13.57 -6.40 2.20
N TYR A 139 -13.02 -5.83 1.13
CA TYR A 139 -11.62 -5.95 0.73
C TYR A 139 -11.04 -4.57 0.46
N SER A 140 -9.88 -4.28 1.05
CA SER A 140 -9.08 -3.14 0.63
C SER A 140 -8.45 -3.45 -0.72
N VAL A 141 -8.46 -2.44 -1.60
CA VAL A 141 -7.90 -2.52 -2.95
C VAL A 141 -6.58 -1.77 -2.94
N ALA A 142 -5.49 -2.41 -3.36
CA ALA A 142 -4.20 -1.74 -3.50
C ALA A 142 -3.48 -2.17 -4.78
N ILE A 143 -2.70 -1.26 -5.34
CA ILE A 143 -1.77 -1.55 -6.43
C ILE A 143 -0.37 -1.63 -5.84
N GLU A 144 0.28 -2.76 -6.03
CA GLU A 144 1.69 -2.94 -5.72
C GLU A 144 2.52 -2.80 -6.99
N ILE A 145 3.59 -2.02 -6.91
CA ILE A 145 4.62 -1.89 -7.94
C ILE A 145 5.90 -2.49 -7.35
N PRO A 146 6.28 -3.71 -7.77
CA PRO A 146 7.51 -4.34 -7.32
C PRO A 146 8.74 -3.59 -7.82
N GLY A 147 9.67 -3.31 -6.91
CA GLY A 147 11.02 -2.85 -7.20
C GLY A 147 12.07 -3.91 -6.88
N ALA A 148 13.35 -3.57 -7.03
CA ALA A 148 14.45 -4.51 -6.85
C ALA A 148 14.58 -5.02 -5.40
N ASN A 149 14.41 -4.12 -4.41
CA ASN A 149 14.62 -4.41 -2.98
C ASN A 149 13.39 -4.08 -2.11
N SER A 150 12.39 -3.44 -2.70
CA SER A 150 11.18 -2.97 -2.02
C SER A 150 10.03 -2.88 -3.02
N SER A 151 8.80 -2.82 -2.51
CA SER A 151 7.62 -2.55 -3.33
C SER A 151 7.01 -1.21 -2.95
N LEU A 152 6.52 -0.47 -3.94
CA LEU A 152 5.59 0.63 -3.68
C LEU A 152 4.19 0.04 -3.53
N LEU A 153 3.46 0.49 -2.53
CA LEU A 153 2.07 0.10 -2.29
C LEU A 153 1.20 1.35 -2.34
N CYS A 154 0.35 1.43 -3.37
CA CYS A 154 -0.62 2.50 -3.49
C CYS A 154 -2.00 1.99 -3.11
N GLN A 155 -2.55 2.52 -2.02
CA GLN A 155 -3.88 2.13 -1.56
C GLN A 155 -4.94 2.83 -2.42
N GLY A 156 -5.77 2.01 -3.08
CA GLY A 156 -6.98 2.49 -3.73
C GLY A 156 -7.91 3.07 -2.67
N LYS A 157 -8.45 4.25 -2.93
CA LYS A 157 -9.36 4.94 -2.01
C LYS A 157 -10.79 4.40 -2.10
N VAL A 158 -10.95 3.09 -2.33
CA VAL A 158 -12.21 2.40 -2.58
C VAL A 158 -12.25 1.10 -1.79
N LEU A 159 -13.41 0.78 -1.21
CA LEU A 159 -13.69 -0.52 -0.60
C LEU A 159 -14.39 -1.39 -1.65
N LEU A 160 -13.83 -2.57 -1.93
CA LEU A 160 -14.53 -3.60 -2.67
C LEU A 160 -15.39 -4.39 -1.70
N VAL A 161 -16.64 -4.65 -2.04
CA VAL A 161 -17.52 -5.57 -1.30
C VAL A 161 -17.92 -6.69 -2.24
N ILE A 162 -17.58 -7.92 -1.86
CA ILE A 162 -17.96 -9.13 -2.60
C ILE A 162 -19.22 -9.71 -1.96
N GLU A 163 -20.25 -9.99 -2.77
CA GLU A 163 -21.53 -10.59 -2.37
C GLU A 163 -21.70 -12.04 -2.89
#